data_AF-A0A6A5HVB9-F1
#
_entry.id   AF-A0A6A5HVB9-F1
#
_cell.length_a   1.000
_cell.length_b   1.000
_cell.length_c   1.000
_cell.angle_alpha   90.00
_cell.angle_beta   90.00
_cell.angle_gamma   90.00
#
_symmetry.space_group_name_H-M   'P 1'
#
loop_
_entity.id
_entity.type
_entity.pdbx_description
1 polymer ?
#
loop_
_entity_poly.entity_id
_entity_poly.type
_entity_poly.pdbx_seq_one_letter_code
_entity_poly.pdbx_strand_id
1 'polypeptide(L)'
;MTAPSAQAPQLTRRWSKVVVENRTGSHFKLQVLHEYTGEQTNDSGYITFKPDDKITVFEKVYYNTGIFTTGVDNWKVHGTRLIEVSPENKLAEAIAGKFFIDGLPYATGHGLFAQWKKHTLRAEDDGQETVIKVFQSEVQFISPSGRSTTTFNTLGENIIPLAANQQKQ
;
A
#
# COMPACT_ATOMS: atom_id res chain seq x y z
N MET A 1 -47.65 23.03 -3.14
CA MET A 1 -46.23 23.42 -2.92
C MET A 1 -45.42 22.14 -2.86
N THR A 2 -44.79 21.76 -3.96
CA THR A 2 -43.91 20.58 -4.03
C THR A 2 -42.51 21.00 -3.56
N ALA A 3 -41.97 20.31 -2.57
CA ALA A 3 -40.61 20.53 -2.10
C ALA A 3 -39.64 20.35 -3.29
N PRO A 4 -38.59 21.19 -3.42
CA PRO A 4 -37.57 20.95 -4.42
C PRO A 4 -36.91 19.60 -4.10
N SER A 5 -37.03 18.64 -5.02
CA SER A 5 -36.27 17.41 -4.95
C SER A 5 -34.80 17.78 -5.02
N ALA A 6 -34.04 17.52 -3.96
CA ALA A 6 -32.60 17.68 -3.97
C ALA A 6 -32.05 16.73 -5.05
N GLN A 7 -31.74 17.27 -6.22
CA GLN A 7 -31.13 16.51 -7.31
C GLN A 7 -29.81 15.98 -6.78
N ALA A 8 -29.61 14.65 -6.85
CA ALA A 8 -28.37 14.04 -6.41
C ALA A 8 -27.20 14.71 -7.16
N PRO A 9 -26.10 15.07 -6.46
CA PRO A 9 -25.01 15.80 -7.08
C PRO A 9 -24.43 14.99 -8.24
N GLN A 10 -24.31 15.63 -9.41
CA GLN A 10 -23.84 14.98 -10.63
C GLN A 10 -22.37 14.54 -10.54
N LEU A 11 -21.57 15.29 -9.78
CA LEU A 11 -20.20 14.98 -9.38
C LEU A 11 -19.95 15.58 -8.00
N THR A 12 -19.38 14.79 -7.09
CA THR A 12 -18.97 15.23 -5.75
C THR A 12 -17.52 14.86 -5.53
N ARG A 13 -16.70 15.87 -5.26
CA ARG A 13 -15.31 15.73 -4.82
C ARG A 13 -15.29 15.27 -3.36
N ARG A 14 -14.53 14.22 -3.09
CA ARG A 14 -14.41 13.56 -1.78
C ARG A 14 -12.96 13.29 -1.45
N TRP A 15 -12.69 12.89 -0.22
CA TRP A 15 -11.35 12.48 0.19
C TRP A 15 -11.38 11.35 1.21
N SER A 16 -10.31 10.55 1.25
CA SER A 16 -10.10 9.53 2.28
C SER A 16 -8.70 9.67 2.86
N LYS A 17 -8.55 9.37 4.15
CA LYS A 17 -7.25 9.23 4.81
C LYS A 17 -6.69 7.84 4.52
N VAL A 18 -5.40 7.72 4.25
CA VAL A 18 -4.77 6.43 3.93
C VAL A 18 -3.79 6.04 5.03
N VAL A 19 -4.01 4.86 5.59
CA VAL A 19 -3.19 4.29 6.66
C VAL A 19 -2.62 2.95 6.19
N VAL A 20 -1.33 2.72 6.40
CA VAL A 20 -0.67 1.44 6.10
C VAL A 20 -0.41 0.69 7.40
N GLU A 21 -0.77 -0.59 7.42
CA GLU A 21 -0.41 -1.54 8.49
C GLU A 21 0.58 -2.57 7.95
N ASN A 22 1.76 -2.64 8.56
CA ASN A 22 2.77 -3.65 8.22
C ASN A 22 2.47 -4.97 8.96
N ARG A 23 1.87 -5.92 8.25
CA ARG A 23 1.54 -7.27 8.74
C ARG A 23 2.46 -8.35 8.18
N THR A 24 3.64 -7.97 7.68
CA THR A 24 4.63 -8.91 7.12
C THR A 24 5.39 -9.69 8.20
N GLY A 25 5.36 -9.22 9.44
CA GLY A 25 6.22 -9.74 10.52
C GLY A 25 7.69 -9.36 10.38
N SER A 26 8.04 -8.49 9.42
CA SER A 26 9.42 -8.01 9.18
C SER A 26 9.47 -6.49 9.07
N HIS A 27 10.67 -5.92 9.24
CA HIS A 27 10.89 -4.50 8.93
C HIS A 27 10.80 -4.29 7.41
N PHE A 28 10.14 -3.22 6.99
CA PHE A 28 9.98 -2.86 5.58
C PHE A 28 10.12 -1.35 5.37
N LYS A 29 10.70 -0.95 4.24
CA LYS A 29 10.44 0.37 3.65
C LYS A 29 9.26 0.21 2.71
N LEU A 30 8.18 0.97 2.89
CA LEU A 30 6.98 0.90 2.04
C LEU A 30 6.70 2.27 1.41
N GLN A 31 6.24 2.25 0.16
CA GLN A 31 5.76 3.41 -0.58
C GLN A 31 4.36 3.10 -1.12
N VAL A 32 3.43 4.03 -0.97
CA VAL A 32 2.10 3.97 -1.56
C VAL A 32 1.97 5.03 -2.63
N LEU A 33 1.48 4.61 -3.80
CA LEU A 33 1.07 5.52 -4.86
C LEU A 33 -0.45 5.41 -5.05
N HIS A 34 -1.09 6.56 -5.21
CA HIS A 34 -2.52 6.66 -5.50
C HIS A 34 -2.76 7.61 -6.67
N GLU A 35 -3.64 7.22 -7.60
CA GLU A 35 -4.07 8.08 -8.68
C GLU A 35 -5.56 7.89 -8.97
N TYR A 36 -6.34 8.96 -8.77
CA TYR A 36 -7.65 9.06 -9.38
C TYR A 36 -7.50 9.39 -10.87
N THR A 37 -8.27 8.72 -11.72
CA THR A 37 -8.12 8.83 -13.19
C THR A 37 -8.14 10.28 -13.66
N GLY A 38 -7.08 10.69 -14.37
CA GLY A 38 -6.94 12.04 -14.94
C GLY A 38 -6.36 13.08 -13.97
N GLU A 39 -5.94 12.67 -12.77
CA GLU A 39 -5.34 13.53 -11.78
C GLU A 39 -3.86 13.19 -11.55
N GLN A 40 -3.16 14.09 -10.84
CA GLN A 40 -1.78 13.86 -10.47
C GLN A 40 -1.67 12.72 -9.45
N THR A 41 -0.69 11.83 -9.66
CA THR A 41 -0.37 10.78 -8.71
C THR A 41 0.07 11.35 -7.35
N ASN A 42 -0.56 10.88 -6.27
CA ASN A 42 -0.07 11.07 -4.92
C ASN A 42 1.02 10.02 -4.62
N ASP A 43 2.14 10.46 -4.04
CA ASP A 43 3.28 9.61 -3.68
C ASP A 43 3.65 9.85 -2.21
N SER A 44 3.65 8.79 -1.39
CA SER A 44 4.00 8.88 0.03
C SER A 44 5.51 9.03 0.28
N GLY A 45 6.34 8.76 -0.72
CA GLY A 45 7.74 8.40 -0.54
C GLY A 45 7.90 7.07 0.20
N TYR A 46 9.15 6.65 0.40
CA TYR A 46 9.47 5.47 1.21
C TYR A 46 9.47 5.81 2.70
N ILE A 47 8.67 5.08 3.46
CA ILE A 47 8.56 5.19 4.91
C ILE A 47 8.98 3.86 5.53
N THR A 48 9.76 3.89 6.62
CA THR A 48 10.16 2.68 7.35
C THR A 48 9.06 2.25 8.31
N PHE A 49 8.71 0.97 8.26
CA PHE A 49 7.76 0.28 9.14
C PHE A 49 8.47 -0.85 9.88
N LYS A 50 8.29 -0.89 11.19
CA LYS A 50 8.54 -2.07 12.02
C LYS A 50 7.39 -3.08 11.85
N PRO A 51 7.56 -4.34 12.28
CA PRO A 51 6.45 -5.27 12.37
C PRO A 51 5.29 -4.67 13.17
N ASP A 52 4.07 -4.81 12.66
CA ASP A 52 2.81 -4.31 13.23
C ASP A 52 2.64 -2.79 13.33
N ASP A 53 3.58 -2.01 12.77
CA ASP A 53 3.42 -0.56 12.67
C ASP A 53 2.17 -0.19 11.85
N LYS A 54 1.47 0.84 12.32
CA LYS A 54 0.33 1.47 11.66
C LYS A 54 0.62 2.96 11.47
N ILE A 55 0.83 3.39 10.23
CA ILE A 55 1.27 4.76 9.91
C ILE A 55 0.33 5.39 8.89
N THR A 56 -0.09 6.64 9.12
CA THR A 56 -0.80 7.44 8.13
C THR A 56 0.19 7.88 7.03
N VAL A 57 -0.08 7.48 5.78
CA VAL A 57 0.78 7.81 4.63
C VAL A 57 0.21 8.94 3.77
N PHE A 58 -1.10 9.14 3.82
CA PHE A 58 -1.76 10.32 3.25
C PHE A 58 -2.84 10.81 4.20
N GLU A 59 -2.79 12.09 4.58
CA GLU A 59 -3.91 12.72 5.31
C GLU A 59 -5.16 12.81 4.44
N LYS A 60 -4.96 13.06 3.13
CA LYS A 60 -6.04 13.13 2.14
C LYS A 60 -5.54 12.62 0.79
N VAL A 61 -6.19 11.60 0.28
CA VAL A 61 -6.27 11.34 -1.16
C VAL A 61 -7.64 11.77 -1.66
N TYR A 62 -7.70 12.40 -2.82
CA TYR A 62 -8.96 12.91 -3.35
C TYR A 62 -9.47 12.05 -4.50
N TYR A 63 -10.80 11.96 -4.59
CA TYR A 63 -11.50 11.20 -5.63
C TYR A 63 -12.86 11.82 -5.92
N ASN A 64 -13.52 11.39 -7.00
CA ASN A 64 -14.84 11.86 -7.37
C ASN A 64 -15.86 10.73 -7.33
N THR A 65 -17.09 11.05 -6.91
CA THR A 65 -18.25 10.14 -6.94
C THR A 65 -19.43 10.82 -7.63
N GLY A 66 -20.34 10.05 -8.21
CA GLY A 66 -21.53 10.56 -8.88
C GLY A 66 -21.97 9.63 -10.01
N ILE A 67 -23.19 9.79 -10.51
CA ILE A 67 -23.73 8.91 -11.56
C ILE A 67 -23.00 9.05 -12.92
N PHE A 68 -22.25 10.14 -13.11
CA PHE A 68 -21.47 10.41 -14.33
C PHE A 68 -19.96 10.28 -14.13
N THR A 69 -19.47 9.88 -12.95
CA THR A 69 -18.03 9.68 -12.75
C THR A 69 -17.59 8.38 -13.41
N THR A 70 -16.65 8.49 -14.35
CA THR A 70 -16.00 7.35 -15.00
C THR A 70 -14.61 7.04 -14.44
N GLY A 71 -14.09 7.94 -13.60
CA GLY A 71 -12.77 7.79 -12.99
C GLY A 71 -12.77 6.71 -11.91
N VAL A 72 -11.62 6.03 -11.82
CA VAL A 72 -11.35 4.99 -10.82
C VAL A 72 -10.07 5.32 -10.06
N ASP A 73 -10.02 4.90 -8.80
CA ASP A 73 -8.84 4.97 -7.94
C ASP A 73 -7.89 3.81 -8.24
N ASN A 74 -6.68 4.17 -8.65
CA ASN A 74 -5.59 3.27 -8.99
C ASN A 74 -4.51 3.33 -7.91
N TRP A 75 -4.02 2.17 -7.51
CA TRP A 75 -3.11 2.01 -6.37
C TRP A 75 -1.90 1.17 -6.73
N LYS A 76 -0.76 1.53 -6.14
CA LYS A 76 0.43 0.67 -6.05
C LYS A 76 0.96 0.71 -4.63
N VAL A 77 1.48 -0.42 -4.18
CA VAL A 77 2.34 -0.47 -3.00
C VAL A 77 3.66 -1.09 -3.42
N HIS A 78 4.74 -0.35 -3.21
CA HIS A 78 6.10 -0.86 -3.35
C HIS A 78 6.69 -1.09 -1.96
N GLY A 79 7.62 -2.03 -1.88
CA GLY A 79 8.32 -2.28 -0.64
C GLY A 79 9.76 -2.72 -0.84
N THR A 80 10.54 -2.66 0.22
CA THR A 80 11.84 -3.30 0.34
C THR A 80 11.93 -3.88 1.73
N ARG A 81 12.11 -5.19 1.82
CA ARG A 81 12.29 -5.86 3.12
C ARG A 81 13.63 -5.44 3.70
N LEU A 82 13.64 -5.02 4.96
CA LEU A 82 14.88 -4.74 5.69
C LEU A 82 15.34 -6.02 6.39
N ILE A 83 16.51 -6.53 5.98
CA ILE A 83 17.09 -7.75 6.52
C ILE A 83 17.98 -7.36 7.70
N GLU A 84 17.67 -7.88 8.88
CA GLU A 84 18.50 -7.70 10.07
C GLU A 84 19.80 -8.51 9.91
N VAL A 85 20.93 -7.84 10.07
CA VAL A 85 22.26 -8.45 10.06
C VAL A 85 22.82 -8.34 11.46
N SER A 86 22.93 -9.48 12.14
CA SER A 86 23.59 -9.59 13.43
C SER A 86 25.07 -9.94 13.23
N PRO A 87 26.02 -9.22 13.86
CA PRO A 87 27.41 -9.62 13.89
C PRO A 87 27.57 -11.01 14.52
N GLU A 88 28.53 -11.81 14.04
CA GLU A 88 28.80 -13.15 14.59
C GLU A 88 29.18 -13.14 16.08
N ASN A 89 29.71 -12.02 16.57
CA ASN A 89 30.11 -11.82 17.96
C ASN A 89 29.10 -10.94 18.71
N LYS A 90 28.53 -11.46 19.79
CA LYS A 90 27.60 -10.73 20.70
C LYS A 90 28.19 -9.44 21.28
N LEU A 91 29.51 -9.37 21.46
CA LEU A 91 30.18 -8.14 21.88
C LEU A 91 30.13 -7.06 20.79
N ALA A 92 30.27 -7.46 19.53
CA ALA A 92 30.15 -6.53 18.40
C ALA A 92 28.69 -6.07 18.21
N GLU A 93 27.70 -6.95 18.40
CA GLU A 93 26.28 -6.58 18.39
C GLU A 93 25.94 -5.59 19.51
N ALA A 94 26.49 -5.78 20.72
CA ALA A 94 26.27 -4.86 21.84
C ALA A 94 26.87 -3.46 21.62
N ILE A 95 27.98 -3.36 20.88
CA ILE A 95 28.66 -2.08 20.59
C ILE A 95 28.05 -1.39 19.37
N ALA A 96 27.77 -2.15 18.32
CA ALA A 96 27.41 -1.62 17.02
C ALA A 96 25.89 -1.56 16.81
N GLY A 97 25.11 -2.31 17.59
CA GLY A 97 23.66 -2.40 17.45
C GLY A 97 23.22 -3.32 16.31
N LYS A 98 21.91 -3.35 16.06
CA LYS A 98 21.30 -4.08 14.94
C LYS A 98 21.44 -3.24 13.66
N PHE A 99 21.99 -3.83 12.60
CA PHE A 99 22.03 -3.21 11.28
C PHE A 99 21.01 -3.85 10.36
N PHE A 100 20.45 -3.03 9.47
CA PHE A 100 19.52 -3.48 8.45
C PHE A 100 20.10 -3.19 7.07
N ILE A 101 20.06 -4.20 6.19
CA ILE A 101 20.36 -4.03 4.77
C ILE A 101 19.07 -4.12 3.95
N ASP A 102 19.06 -3.44 2.81
CA ASP A 102 17.95 -3.50 1.87
C ASP A 102 17.97 -4.87 1.16
N GLY A 103 16.87 -5.62 1.30
CA GLY A 103 16.63 -6.87 0.59
C GLY A 103 16.07 -6.66 -0.83
N LEU A 104 15.47 -7.71 -1.38
CA LEU A 104 14.81 -7.61 -2.69
C LEU A 104 13.61 -6.64 -2.64
N PRO A 105 13.39 -5.85 -3.71
CA PRO A 105 12.22 -5.00 -3.82
C PRO A 105 10.95 -5.83 -4.01
N TYR A 106 9.83 -5.30 -3.53
CA TYR A 106 8.49 -5.87 -3.66
C TYR A 106 7.56 -4.89 -4.38
N ALA A 107 6.57 -5.42 -5.10
CA ALA A 107 5.50 -4.62 -5.68
C ALA A 107 4.16 -5.37 -5.67
N THR A 108 3.08 -4.60 -5.57
CA THR A 108 1.71 -5.11 -5.74
C THR A 108 1.47 -5.61 -7.15
N GLY A 109 0.75 -6.73 -7.25
CA GLY A 109 0.17 -7.19 -8.51
C GLY A 109 -0.91 -6.24 -9.05
N HIS A 110 -1.33 -6.51 -10.29
CA HIS A 110 -2.37 -5.77 -10.97
C HIS A 110 -3.20 -6.71 -11.85
N GLY A 111 -4.35 -6.24 -12.34
CA GLY A 111 -5.16 -7.01 -13.29
C GLY A 111 -4.43 -7.23 -14.62
N LEU A 112 -4.95 -8.16 -15.42
CA LEU A 112 -4.46 -8.42 -16.78
C LEU A 112 -4.55 -7.13 -17.62
N PHE A 113 -3.45 -6.78 -18.30
CA PHE A 113 -3.28 -5.53 -19.07
C PHE A 113 -3.34 -4.22 -18.27
N ALA A 114 -3.43 -4.28 -16.94
CA ALA A 114 -3.30 -3.10 -16.08
C ALA A 114 -1.84 -2.91 -15.67
N GLN A 115 -1.54 -1.74 -15.09
CA GLN A 115 -0.26 -1.45 -14.43
C GLN A 115 -0.45 -1.06 -12.96
N TRP A 116 -1.70 -0.93 -12.53
CA TRP A 116 -2.10 -0.49 -11.20
C TRP A 116 -3.21 -1.40 -10.68
N LYS A 117 -3.29 -1.55 -9.37
CA LYS A 117 -4.41 -2.22 -8.72
C LYS A 117 -5.57 -1.24 -8.57
N LYS A 118 -6.75 -1.60 -9.07
CA LYS A 118 -7.97 -0.83 -8.81
C LYS A 118 -8.56 -1.17 -7.44
N HIS A 119 -8.91 -0.14 -6.68
CA HIS A 119 -9.71 -0.22 -5.45
C HIS A 119 -10.51 1.09 -5.33
N THR A 120 -11.74 1.07 -5.81
CA THR A 120 -12.58 2.26 -5.96
C THR A 120 -13.10 2.76 -4.61
N LEU A 121 -12.85 4.02 -4.31
CA LEU A 121 -13.43 4.72 -3.16
C LEU A 121 -14.83 5.24 -3.51
N ARG A 122 -15.76 5.11 -2.57
CA ARG A 122 -17.18 5.43 -2.73
C ARG A 122 -17.58 6.56 -1.79
N ALA A 123 -18.85 6.97 -1.89
CA ALA A 123 -19.37 8.06 -1.07
C ALA A 123 -19.30 7.77 0.44
N GLU A 124 -19.37 6.50 0.83
CA GLU A 124 -19.26 6.06 2.23
C GLU A 124 -17.83 6.09 2.79
N ASP A 125 -16.82 6.27 1.94
CA ASP A 125 -15.41 6.40 2.36
C ASP A 125 -15.00 7.86 2.61
N ASP A 126 -15.91 8.81 2.39
CA ASP A 126 -15.61 10.24 2.49
C ASP A 126 -15.28 10.65 3.93
N GLY A 127 -14.10 11.25 4.09
CA GLY A 127 -13.54 11.59 5.39
C GLY A 127 -13.18 10.39 6.27
N GLN A 128 -13.25 9.15 5.73
CA GLN A 128 -12.95 7.93 6.46
C GLN A 128 -11.52 7.43 6.18
N GLU A 129 -11.08 6.47 6.98
CA GLU A 129 -9.80 5.79 6.78
C GLU A 129 -9.93 4.61 5.81
N THR A 130 -9.10 4.62 4.77
CA THR A 130 -8.76 3.45 3.98
C THR A 130 -7.48 2.83 4.53
N VAL A 131 -7.56 1.58 4.96
CA VAL A 131 -6.45 0.83 5.54
C VAL A 131 -5.85 -0.11 4.51
N ILE A 132 -4.56 0.06 4.24
CA ILE A 132 -3.74 -0.83 3.42
C ILE A 132 -2.97 -1.77 4.33
N LYS A 133 -3.35 -3.06 4.36
CA LYS A 133 -2.62 -4.08 5.11
C LYS A 133 -1.65 -4.78 4.20
N VAL A 134 -0.37 -4.78 4.55
CA VAL A 134 0.70 -5.42 3.77
C VAL A 134 1.12 -6.70 4.48
N PHE A 135 0.88 -7.84 3.84
CA PHE A 135 1.35 -9.17 4.26
C PHE A 135 2.50 -9.62 3.36
N GLN A 136 3.15 -10.73 3.72
CA GLN A 136 4.35 -11.21 3.02
C GLN A 136 4.15 -11.48 1.53
N SER A 137 2.94 -11.93 1.13
CA SER A 137 2.60 -12.29 -0.24
C SER A 137 1.35 -11.58 -0.77
N GLU A 138 0.75 -10.68 0.01
CA GLU A 138 -0.56 -10.10 -0.28
C GLU A 138 -0.66 -8.66 0.26
N VAL A 139 -1.35 -7.79 -0.47
CA VAL A 139 -1.82 -6.49 0.02
C VAL A 139 -3.34 -6.44 -0.03
N GLN A 140 -3.94 -5.97 1.07
CA GLN A 140 -5.37 -5.71 1.18
C GLN A 140 -5.63 -4.22 1.30
N PHE A 141 -6.48 -3.69 0.42
CA PHE A 141 -7.05 -2.34 0.49
C PHE A 141 -8.44 -2.46 1.12
N ILE A 142 -8.64 -1.81 2.27
CA ILE A 142 -9.85 -1.95 3.08
C ILE A 142 -10.41 -0.56 3.36
N SER A 143 -11.58 -0.29 2.81
CA SER A 143 -12.38 0.92 3.05
C SER A 143 -13.73 0.52 3.67
N PRO A 144 -14.49 1.45 4.25
CA PRO A 144 -15.90 1.20 4.60
C PRO A 144 -16.71 0.57 3.47
N SER A 145 -16.45 0.99 2.23
CA SER A 145 -17.15 0.52 1.03
C SER A 145 -16.78 -0.87 0.54
N GLY A 146 -15.68 -1.44 1.03
CA GLY A 146 -15.32 -2.81 0.72
C GLY A 146 -13.85 -3.12 0.83
N ARG A 147 -13.49 -4.30 0.31
CA ARG A 147 -12.13 -4.82 0.33
C ARG A 147 -11.68 -5.21 -1.06
N SER A 148 -10.43 -4.92 -1.38
CA SER A 148 -9.75 -5.42 -2.56
C SER A 148 -8.41 -6.03 -2.18
N THR A 149 -8.08 -7.15 -2.80
CA THR A 149 -6.86 -7.90 -2.51
C THR A 149 -6.00 -8.04 -3.76
N THR A 150 -4.68 -8.02 -3.60
CA THR A 150 -3.72 -8.31 -4.67
C THR A 150 -2.46 -8.95 -4.12
N THR A 151 -1.68 -9.59 -4.98
CA THR A 151 -0.41 -10.21 -4.59
C THR A 151 0.63 -9.15 -4.26
N PHE A 152 1.61 -9.51 -3.43
CA PHE A 152 2.78 -8.71 -3.13
C PHE A 152 4.01 -9.55 -3.46
N ASN A 153 4.64 -9.26 -4.59
CA ASN A 153 5.65 -10.13 -5.16
C ASN A 153 7.02 -9.46 -5.05
N THR A 154 8.03 -10.25 -4.72
CA THR A 154 9.42 -9.89 -4.90
C THR A 154 9.72 -9.71 -6.39
N LEU A 155 10.38 -8.60 -6.71
CA LEU A 155 10.89 -8.33 -8.03
C LEU A 155 12.32 -8.89 -8.08
N GLY A 156 12.55 -9.85 -8.98
CA GLY A 156 13.90 -10.35 -9.25
C GLY A 156 14.26 -11.72 -8.67
N GLU A 157 13.33 -12.43 -8.02
CA GLU A 157 13.59 -13.80 -7.52
C GLU A 157 14.03 -14.78 -8.62
N ASN A 158 13.64 -14.55 -9.87
CA ASN A 158 14.03 -15.39 -11.02
C ASN A 158 15.35 -14.96 -11.69
N ILE A 159 16.04 -13.94 -11.18
CA ILE A 159 17.25 -13.36 -11.80
C ILE A 159 18.50 -13.64 -10.95
N ILE A 160 18.33 -14.02 -9.67
CA ILE A 160 19.44 -14.34 -8.77
C ILE A 160 19.32 -15.80 -8.32
N PRO A 161 20.19 -16.73 -8.80
CA PRO A 161 20.18 -18.14 -8.39
C PRO A 161 20.47 -18.41 -6.90
N LEU A 162 20.66 -17.38 -6.06
CA LEU A 162 21.15 -17.54 -4.69
C LEU A 162 20.07 -17.85 -3.64
N ALA A 163 18.77 -17.65 -3.93
CA ALA A 163 17.73 -17.81 -2.90
C ALA A 163 17.19 -19.25 -2.75
N ALA A 164 17.48 -20.16 -3.69
CA ALA A 164 16.94 -21.52 -3.66
C ALA A 164 17.60 -22.47 -2.64
N ASN A 165 18.65 -22.04 -1.93
CA ASN A 165 19.49 -22.94 -1.13
C ASN A 165 19.60 -22.65 0.37
N GLN A 166 18.71 -21.86 0.97
CA GLN A 166 18.73 -21.62 2.44
C GLN A 166 17.64 -22.33 3.26
N GLN A 167 16.90 -23.29 2.70
CA GLN A 167 15.89 -24.07 3.46
C GLN A 167 16.26 -25.53 3.74
N LYS A 168 17.53 -25.93 3.61
CA LYS A 168 17.99 -27.24 4.11
C LYS A 168 19.40 -27.17 4.69
N GLN A 169 19.51 -26.79 5.96
CA GLN A 169 20.43 -27.40 6.93
C GLN A 169 19.78 -27.37 8.31
#